data_AF-A0A0F9BFG9-F1
#
_entry.id   AF-A0A0F9BFG9-F1
#
_cell.length_a   1.000
_cell.length_b   1.000
_cell.length_c   1.000
_cell.angle_alpha   90.00
_cell.angle_beta   90.00
_cell.angle_gamma   90.00
#
_symmetry.space_group_name_H-M   'P 1'
#
loop_
_entity.id
_entity.type
_entity.pdbx_description
1 polymer ?
#
loop_
_entity_poly.entity_id
_entity_poly.type
_entity_poly.pdbx_seq_one_letter_code
_entity_poly.pdbx_strand_id
1 'polypeptide(L)'
;MPTSKKDKAGSSRRTTNAGMIRRSQEKEKTKAADKVLYPIPVESIIKSTQDLMLMGKMASESKFYAGIDTQEKACMVIQTGRELGIMEASACRVIHPIPTQAGPKLAIEAKLYAAIAMNLGVRWKIHEKTPAGCKLEFYSITDKTIPNHIDTFTMVDAARAGLAKKNNWVW
;
A
#
# COMPACT_ATOMS: atom_id res chain seq x y z
N MET A 1 81.56 25.41 14.25
CA MET A 1 81.09 25.24 15.64
C MET A 1 79.83 26.06 15.83
N PRO A 2 78.82 25.67 16.63
CA PRO A 2 78.31 24.35 17.07
C PRO A 2 76.90 24.13 16.42
N THR A 3 76.12 23.05 16.53
CA THR A 3 76.12 21.77 17.25
C THR A 3 75.12 20.83 16.54
N SER A 4 75.41 19.54 16.60
CA SER A 4 74.59 18.43 16.08
C SER A 4 73.37 18.11 16.96
N LYS A 5 72.38 17.42 16.37
CA LYS A 5 71.60 16.27 16.93
C LYS A 5 70.72 15.73 15.78
N LYS A 6 71.00 14.56 15.18
CA LYS A 6 70.47 13.21 15.53
C LYS A 6 68.96 13.30 15.82
N ASP A 7 68.07 12.65 15.05
CA ASP A 7 67.85 11.21 15.14
C ASP A 7 67.11 10.56 13.95
N LYS A 8 67.27 9.24 13.89
CA LYS A 8 66.75 8.24 12.94
C LYS A 8 65.23 8.08 13.02
N ALA A 9 64.58 7.87 11.86
CA ALA A 9 63.46 6.95 11.66
C ALA A 9 63.28 6.83 10.14
N GLY A 10 63.30 5.68 9.49
CA GLY A 10 62.58 4.46 9.84
C GLY A 10 61.70 4.13 8.64
N SER A 11 62.24 3.29 7.75
CA SER A 11 61.53 2.64 6.65
C SER A 11 60.21 2.04 7.14
N SER A 12 59.09 2.38 6.50
CA SER A 12 57.93 1.51 6.47
C SER A 12 57.09 1.78 5.22
N ARG A 13 57.25 0.89 4.23
CA ARG A 13 56.29 0.69 3.16
C ARG A 13 54.93 0.36 3.78
N ARG A 14 53.93 1.20 3.56
CA ARG A 14 52.53 0.78 3.57
C ARG A 14 51.89 1.09 2.23
N THR A 15 52.05 0.15 1.31
CA THR A 15 51.09 -0.11 0.25
C THR A 15 49.78 -0.53 0.91
N THR A 16 48.80 0.36 0.97
CA THR A 16 47.41 -0.05 1.14
C THR A 16 46.74 -0.02 -0.22
N ASN A 17 46.72 -1.20 -0.86
CA ASN A 17 45.73 -1.54 -1.86
C ASN A 17 44.34 -1.26 -1.24
N ALA A 18 43.74 -0.13 -1.58
CA ALA A 18 42.32 0.10 -1.35
C ALA A 18 41.55 -0.77 -2.35
N GLY A 19 41.48 -2.05 -2.00
CA GLY A 19 40.73 -3.06 -2.71
C GLY A 19 39.29 -2.62 -2.89
N MET A 20 38.91 -2.63 -4.16
CA MET A 20 37.57 -2.53 -4.69
C MET A 20 36.64 -3.57 -4.04
N ILE A 21 36.06 -3.26 -2.89
CA ILE A 21 34.97 -4.06 -2.31
C ILE A 21 33.69 -3.64 -3.02
N ARG A 22 33.39 -4.35 -4.12
CA ARG A 22 32.01 -4.44 -4.64
C ARG A 22 31.15 -5.04 -3.53
N ARG A 23 30.47 -4.20 -2.75
CA ARG A 23 29.29 -4.61 -2.00
C ARG A 23 28.21 -4.94 -3.02
N SER A 24 28.23 -6.17 -3.53
CA SER A 24 27.02 -6.80 -4.02
C SER A 24 26.13 -6.92 -2.79
N GLN A 25 25.27 -5.92 -2.56
CA GLN A 25 24.13 -6.12 -1.68
C GLN A 25 23.17 -7.04 -2.42
N GLU A 26 23.48 -8.32 -2.36
CA GLU A 26 22.49 -9.36 -2.50
C GLU A 26 21.55 -9.16 -1.31
N LYS A 27 20.52 -8.32 -1.51
CA LYS A 27 19.43 -8.18 -0.55
C LYS A 27 18.84 -9.58 -0.43
N GLU A 28 19.19 -10.28 0.66
CA GLU A 28 18.48 -11.49 1.07
C GLU A 28 17.00 -11.17 0.94
N LYS A 29 16.31 -11.92 0.08
CA LYS A 29 14.86 -11.85 -0.05
C LYS A 29 14.31 -12.05 1.35
N THR A 30 13.76 -11.00 1.93
CA THR A 30 13.14 -11.08 3.24
C THR A 30 12.08 -12.16 3.15
N LYS A 31 12.19 -13.19 4.00
CA LYS A 31 11.26 -14.35 4.09
C LYS A 31 9.77 -13.96 4.26
N ALA A 32 9.48 -12.67 4.43
CA ALA A 32 8.14 -12.10 4.44
C ALA A 32 7.47 -12.05 3.05
N ALA A 33 8.23 -12.01 1.96
CA ALA A 33 7.67 -11.89 0.61
C ALA A 33 7.00 -13.18 0.10
N ASP A 34 7.43 -14.34 0.59
CA ASP A 34 6.97 -15.66 0.13
C ASP A 34 5.89 -16.30 1.02
N LYS A 35 5.52 -15.66 2.14
CA LYS A 35 4.34 -16.11 2.90
C LYS A 35 3.09 -15.65 2.18
N VAL A 36 2.44 -16.57 1.49
CA VAL A 36 1.03 -16.43 1.09
C VAL A 36 0.24 -16.21 2.37
N LEU A 37 -0.16 -14.97 2.62
CA LEU A 37 -1.11 -14.64 3.67
C LEU A 37 -2.46 -15.17 3.21
N TYR A 38 -2.76 -16.42 3.57
CA TYR A 38 -4.12 -16.91 3.44
C TYR A 38 -4.99 -16.05 4.38
N PRO A 39 -6.07 -15.42 3.88
CA PRO A 39 -7.02 -14.79 4.77
C PRO A 39 -7.53 -15.89 5.72
N ILE A 40 -7.30 -15.71 7.02
CA ILE A 40 -7.94 -16.56 8.02
C ILE A 40 -9.44 -16.37 7.79
N PRO A 41 -10.23 -17.46 7.61
CA PRO A 41 -11.66 -17.32 7.48
C PRO A 41 -12.19 -16.71 8.78
N VAL A 42 -12.53 -15.42 8.73
CA VAL A 42 -13.18 -14.75 9.85
C VAL A 42 -14.64 -15.13 9.77
N GLU A 43 -15.08 -15.93 10.74
CA GLU A 43 -16.49 -16.27 10.86
C GLU A 43 -17.28 -14.99 11.15
N SER A 44 -18.14 -14.59 10.22
CA SER A 44 -18.91 -13.34 10.35
C SER A 44 -19.84 -13.43 11.56
N ILE A 45 -19.84 -12.40 12.39
CA ILE A 45 -20.75 -12.29 13.54
C ILE A 45 -22.20 -12.14 13.04
N ILE A 46 -22.39 -11.62 11.83
CA ILE A 46 -23.68 -11.45 11.17
C ILE A 46 -24.08 -12.77 10.51
N LYS A 47 -24.97 -13.52 11.16
CA LYS A 47 -25.51 -14.79 10.64
C LYS A 47 -26.84 -14.61 9.93
N SER A 48 -27.54 -13.51 10.21
CA SER A 48 -28.87 -13.22 9.67
C SER A 48 -29.02 -11.75 9.25
N THR A 49 -30.08 -11.47 8.47
CA THR A 49 -30.47 -10.11 8.13
C THR A 49 -30.83 -9.28 9.38
N GLN A 50 -31.34 -9.91 10.43
CA GLN A 50 -31.66 -9.24 11.69
C GLN A 50 -30.39 -8.76 12.39
N ASP A 51 -29.34 -9.58 12.41
CA ASP A 51 -28.04 -9.19 12.96
C ASP A 51 -27.44 -8.02 12.19
N LEU A 52 -27.57 -8.02 10.86
CA LEU A 52 -27.12 -6.92 10.01
C LEU A 52 -27.87 -5.62 10.35
N MET A 53 -29.19 -5.69 10.50
CA MET A 53 -30.00 -4.54 10.90
C MET A 53 -29.59 -4.01 12.26
N LEU A 54 -29.40 -4.88 13.26
CA LEU A 54 -29.00 -4.49 14.61
C LEU A 54 -27.62 -3.83 14.61
N MET A 55 -26.64 -4.43 13.93
CA MET A 55 -25.30 -3.88 13.73
C MET A 55 -25.34 -2.54 13.01
N GLY A 56 -26.12 -2.42 11.94
CA GLY A 56 -26.28 -1.18 11.19
C GLY A 56 -26.85 -0.06 12.06
N LYS A 57 -27.84 -0.38 12.89
CA LYS A 57 -28.41 0.56 13.86
C LYS A 57 -27.34 1.03 14.84
N MET A 58 -26.65 0.12 15.50
CA MET A 58 -25.58 0.44 16.46
C MET A 58 -24.46 1.29 15.82
N ALA A 59 -24.04 0.95 14.60
CA ALA A 59 -23.01 1.69 13.88
C ALA A 59 -23.45 3.13 13.60
N SER A 60 -24.68 3.34 13.11
CA SER A 60 -25.21 4.68 12.83
C SER A 60 -25.42 5.52 14.10
N GLU A 61 -25.93 4.91 15.18
CA GLU A 61 -26.19 5.59 16.45
C GLU A 61 -24.90 5.95 17.19
N SER A 62 -23.82 5.17 17.00
CA SER A 62 -22.52 5.43 17.63
C SER A 62 -21.89 6.76 17.22
N LYS A 63 -22.26 7.29 16.03
CA LYS A 63 -21.64 8.46 15.38
C LYS A 63 -20.11 8.40 15.29
N PHE A 64 -19.54 7.21 15.39
CA PHE A 64 -18.10 6.99 15.37
C PHE A 64 -17.55 7.00 13.93
N TYR A 65 -18.35 6.57 12.96
CA TYR A 65 -17.96 6.43 11.56
C TYR A 65 -18.48 7.58 10.71
N ALA A 66 -17.59 8.16 9.89
CA ALA A 66 -17.93 9.29 9.03
C ALA A 66 -18.95 8.88 7.95
N GLY A 67 -20.01 9.68 7.77
CA GLY A 67 -21.01 9.46 6.73
C GLY A 67 -22.02 8.34 7.01
N ILE A 68 -21.85 7.57 8.09
CA ILE A 68 -22.78 6.52 8.52
C ILE A 68 -23.75 7.11 9.54
N ASP A 69 -24.71 7.90 9.06
CA ASP A 69 -25.72 8.62 9.85
C ASP A 69 -27.07 7.90 9.89
N THR A 70 -27.33 6.96 8.99
CA THR A 70 -28.55 6.14 8.97
C THR A 70 -28.25 4.65 9.00
N GLN A 71 -29.20 3.87 9.49
CA GLN A 71 -29.11 2.42 9.56
C GLN A 71 -28.93 1.79 8.17
N GLU A 72 -29.59 2.33 7.14
CA GLU A 72 -29.53 1.83 5.77
C GLU A 72 -28.13 2.00 5.19
N LYS A 73 -27.52 3.19 5.36
CA LYS A 73 -26.13 3.44 4.92
C LYS A 73 -25.16 2.50 5.63
N ALA A 74 -25.35 2.28 6.93
CA ALA A 74 -24.54 1.35 7.71
C ALA A 74 -24.67 -0.09 7.17
N CYS A 75 -25.89 -0.56 6.92
CA CYS A 75 -26.13 -1.89 6.37
C CYS A 75 -25.49 -2.06 5.00
N MET A 76 -25.61 -1.07 4.11
CA MET A 76 -24.97 -1.08 2.79
C MET A 76 -23.45 -1.19 2.90
N VAL A 77 -22.83 -0.39 3.77
CA VAL A 77 -21.38 -0.41 4.01
C VAL A 77 -20.91 -1.76 4.55
N ILE A 78 -21.59 -2.27 5.58
CA ILE A 78 -21.23 -3.55 6.21
C ILE A 78 -21.39 -4.70 5.22
N GLN A 79 -22.50 -4.74 4.47
CA GLN A 79 -22.75 -5.78 3.48
C GLN A 79 -21.71 -5.76 2.35
N THR A 80 -21.39 -4.57 1.83
CA THR A 80 -20.32 -4.42 0.83
C THR A 80 -18.97 -4.86 1.38
N GLY A 81 -18.68 -4.56 2.65
CA GLY A 81 -17.49 -5.05 3.34
C GLY A 81 -17.42 -6.58 3.36
N ARG A 82 -18.53 -7.25 3.70
CA ARG A 82 -18.62 -8.71 3.72
C ARG A 82 -18.38 -9.33 2.35
N GLU A 83 -18.93 -8.74 1.30
CA GLU A 83 -18.71 -9.18 -0.10
C GLU A 83 -17.24 -9.07 -0.51
N LEU A 84 -16.52 -8.10 0.03
CA LEU A 84 -15.08 -7.93 -0.18
C LEU A 84 -14.22 -8.75 0.79
N GLY A 85 -14.82 -9.56 1.67
CA GLY A 85 -14.11 -10.37 2.66
C GLY A 85 -13.51 -9.55 3.81
N ILE A 86 -14.11 -8.41 4.13
CA ILE A 86 -13.65 -7.48 5.17
C ILE A 86 -14.56 -7.58 6.39
N MET A 87 -13.96 -7.55 7.57
CA MET A 87 -14.69 -7.46 8.83
C MET A 87 -15.56 -6.21 8.90
N GLU A 88 -16.69 -6.31 9.58
CA GLU A 88 -17.77 -5.33 9.60
C GLU A 88 -17.31 -3.97 10.14
N ALA A 89 -16.61 -3.95 11.27
CA ALA A 89 -16.08 -2.73 11.86
C ALA A 89 -14.98 -2.08 10.99
N SER A 90 -14.19 -2.91 10.30
CA SER A 90 -13.17 -2.43 9.36
C SER A 90 -13.81 -1.81 8.12
N ALA A 91 -14.89 -2.43 7.60
CA ALA A 91 -15.65 -1.90 6.47
C ALA A 91 -16.17 -0.49 6.75
N CYS A 92 -16.76 -0.26 7.93
CA CYS A 92 -17.22 1.07 8.36
C CYS A 92 -16.12 2.14 8.43
N ARG A 93 -14.84 1.76 8.49
CA ARG A 93 -13.70 2.70 8.51
C ARG A 93 -13.18 3.08 7.13
N VAL A 94 -13.40 2.23 6.12
CA VAL A 94 -12.71 2.32 4.82
C VAL A 94 -13.67 2.38 3.64
N ILE A 95 -14.97 2.19 3.87
CA ILE A 95 -16.03 2.33 2.88
C ILE A 95 -16.92 3.49 3.33
N HIS A 96 -16.98 4.51 2.48
CA HIS A 96 -17.63 5.77 2.79
C HIS A 96 -18.85 5.98 1.88
N PRO A 97 -20.05 6.14 2.43
CA PRO A 97 -21.21 6.53 1.64
C PRO A 97 -21.10 8.01 1.25
N ILE A 98 -21.06 8.29 -0.05
CA ILE A 98 -21.02 9.63 -0.62
C ILE A 98 -22.40 10.00 -1.19
N PRO A 99 -22.98 11.14 -0.81
CA PRO A 99 -24.23 11.60 -1.40
C PRO A 99 -24.04 11.95 -2.88
N THR A 100 -24.90 11.42 -3.74
CA THR A 100 -24.95 11.79 -5.17
C THR A 100 -26.39 12.05 -5.59
N GLN A 101 -26.58 12.70 -6.74
CA GLN A 101 -27.92 13.01 -7.27
C GLN A 101 -28.79 11.77 -7.51
N ALA A 102 -28.19 10.60 -7.72
CA ALA A 102 -28.87 9.33 -7.95
C ALA A 102 -28.99 8.46 -6.68
N GLY A 103 -28.68 9.02 -5.50
CA GLY A 103 -28.62 8.29 -4.22
C GLY A 103 -27.19 8.11 -3.69
N PRO A 104 -27.03 7.51 -2.49
CA PRO A 104 -25.71 7.29 -1.90
C PRO A 104 -24.90 6.28 -2.73
N LYS A 105 -23.68 6.66 -3.10
CA LYS A 105 -22.69 5.74 -3.70
C LYS A 105 -21.62 5.40 -2.67
N LEU A 106 -21.12 4.17 -2.72
CA LEU A 106 -20.03 3.76 -1.82
C LEU A 106 -18.68 4.07 -2.46
N ALA A 107 -17.88 4.87 -1.77
CA ALA A 107 -16.49 5.08 -2.09
C ALA A 107 -15.62 4.22 -1.20
N ILE A 108 -14.82 3.36 -1.83
CA ILE A 108 -13.88 2.49 -1.13
C ILE A 108 -12.50 3.12 -1.22
N GLU A 109 -11.81 3.18 -0.08
CA GLU A 109 -10.48 3.77 -0.03
C GLU A 109 -9.47 2.99 -0.90
N ALA A 110 -8.61 3.71 -1.62
CA ALA A 110 -7.60 3.12 -2.50
C ALA A 110 -6.66 2.14 -1.77
N LYS A 111 -6.36 2.39 -0.48
CA LYS A 111 -5.51 1.52 0.34
C LYS A 111 -6.11 0.12 0.53
N LEU A 112 -7.44 0.03 0.58
CA LEU A 112 -8.14 -1.23 0.72
C LEU A 112 -8.12 -2.00 -0.61
N TYR A 113 -8.40 -1.34 -1.73
CA TYR A 113 -8.26 -1.96 -3.05
C TYR A 113 -6.85 -2.49 -3.30
N ALA A 114 -5.83 -1.71 -2.92
CA ALA A 114 -4.45 -2.16 -3.00
C ALA A 114 -4.19 -3.40 -2.14
N ALA A 115 -4.70 -3.44 -0.90
CA ALA A 115 -4.57 -4.61 -0.02
C ALA A 115 -5.26 -5.86 -0.59
N ILE A 116 -6.49 -5.71 -1.10
CA ILE A 116 -7.23 -6.80 -1.75
C ILE A 116 -6.47 -7.32 -2.97
N ALA A 117 -6.02 -6.41 -3.85
CA ALA A 117 -5.23 -6.79 -5.03
C ALA A 117 -3.95 -7.53 -4.64
N MET A 118 -3.23 -7.05 -3.62
CA MET A 118 -2.03 -7.72 -3.12
C MET A 118 -2.32 -9.11 -2.54
N ASN A 119 -3.43 -9.28 -1.81
CA ASN A 119 -3.83 -10.58 -1.29
C ASN A 119 -4.20 -11.56 -2.40
N LEU A 120 -4.79 -11.09 -3.50
CA LEU A 120 -5.07 -11.89 -4.70
C LEU A 120 -3.81 -12.25 -5.51
N GLY A 121 -2.64 -11.75 -5.10
CA GLY A 121 -1.37 -12.01 -5.78
C GLY A 121 -1.03 -11.00 -6.86
N VAL A 122 -1.71 -9.85 -6.94
CA VAL A 122 -1.27 -8.76 -7.82
C VAL A 122 -0.07 -8.07 -7.19
N ARG A 123 0.95 -7.82 -7.99
CA ARG A 123 2.13 -7.03 -7.64
C ARG A 123 2.37 -6.00 -8.75
N TRP A 124 3.12 -4.97 -8.43
CA TRP A 124 3.54 -3.97 -9.42
C TRP A 124 5.03 -3.70 -9.31
N LYS A 125 5.62 -3.28 -10.42
CA LYS A 125 6.97 -2.71 -10.46
C LYS A 125 6.94 -1.42 -11.26
N ILE A 126 7.82 -0.50 -10.86
CA ILE A 126 8.00 0.75 -11.59
C ILE A 126 8.82 0.41 -12.84
N HIS A 127 8.21 0.57 -14.00
CA HIS A 127 8.86 0.35 -15.30
C HIS A 127 9.64 1.60 -15.71
N GLU A 128 9.05 2.77 -15.52
CA GLU A 128 9.65 4.06 -15.85
C GLU A 128 9.17 5.12 -14.84
N LYS A 129 10.06 6.02 -14.43
CA LYS A 129 9.72 7.14 -13.54
C LYS A 129 10.48 8.38 -14.00
N THR A 130 9.73 9.41 -14.40
CA THR A 130 10.27 10.68 -14.90
C THR A 130 9.50 11.85 -14.28
N PRO A 131 9.99 13.09 -14.43
CA PRO A 131 9.24 14.28 -14.03
C PRO A 131 7.90 14.45 -14.76
N ALA A 132 7.74 13.87 -15.95
CA ALA A 132 6.50 13.98 -16.73
C ALA A 132 5.44 12.94 -16.34
N GLY A 133 5.84 11.85 -15.65
CA GLY A 133 4.96 10.73 -15.35
C GLY A 133 5.69 9.47 -14.91
N CYS A 134 4.93 8.42 -14.60
CA CYS A 134 5.46 7.08 -14.33
C CYS A 134 4.69 6.00 -15.12
N LYS A 135 5.38 4.90 -15.41
CA LYS A 135 4.78 3.67 -15.95
C LYS A 135 4.89 2.58 -14.91
N LEU A 136 3.76 1.97 -14.57
CA LEU A 136 3.70 0.83 -13.67
C LEU A 136 3.34 -0.41 -14.45
N GLU A 137 4.11 -1.49 -14.25
CA GLU A 137 3.79 -2.80 -14.75
C GLU A 137 3.18 -3.63 -13.63
N PHE A 138 1.93 -4.01 -13.79
CA PHE A 138 1.17 -4.90 -12.91
C PHE A 138 1.28 -6.33 -13.42
N TYR A 139 1.46 -7.27 -12.50
CA TYR A 139 1.59 -8.69 -12.81
C TYR A 139 1.02 -9.52 -11.66
N SER A 140 0.56 -10.72 -11.99
CA SER A 140 0.08 -11.69 -11.00
C SER A 140 1.22 -12.65 -10.63
N ILE A 141 1.43 -12.86 -9.32
CA ILE A 141 2.36 -13.87 -8.80
C ILE A 141 1.68 -15.22 -8.54
N THR A 142 0.34 -15.24 -8.50
CA THR A 142 -0.49 -16.43 -8.25
C THR A 142 -0.95 -17.09 -9.54
N ASP A 143 -1.23 -16.30 -10.57
CA ASP A 143 -1.73 -16.78 -11.86
C ASP A 143 -0.92 -16.18 -13.02
N LYS A 144 -0.06 -17.01 -13.63
CA LYS A 144 0.81 -16.60 -14.74
C LYS A 144 0.08 -16.51 -16.08
N THR A 145 -1.19 -16.90 -16.16
CA THR A 145 -2.00 -16.78 -17.38
C THR A 145 -2.51 -15.35 -17.58
N ILE A 146 -2.60 -14.58 -16.50
CA ILE A 146 -2.96 -13.16 -16.55
C ILE A 146 -1.77 -12.39 -17.15
N PRO A 147 -1.93 -11.74 -18.31
CA PRO A 147 -0.86 -11.00 -18.93
C PRO A 147 -0.44 -9.80 -18.08
N ASN A 148 0.84 -9.46 -18.14
CA ASN A 148 1.33 -8.23 -17.50
C ASN A 148 0.66 -7.02 -18.15
N HIS A 149 0.18 -6.10 -17.31
CA HIS A 149 -0.49 -4.88 -17.75
C HIS A 149 0.36 -3.67 -17.42
N ILE A 150 0.53 -2.75 -18.37
CA ILE A 150 1.29 -1.51 -18.16
C ILE A 150 0.33 -0.34 -18.22
N ASP A 151 0.25 0.41 -17.12
CA ASP A 151 -0.43 1.70 -17.09
C ASP A 151 0.56 2.85 -17.01
N THR A 152 0.20 3.95 -17.69
CA THR A 152 0.95 5.21 -17.67
C THR A 152 0.18 6.24 -16.86
N PHE A 153 0.85 6.81 -15.87
CA PHE A 153 0.33 7.89 -15.03
C PHE A 153 1.07 9.18 -15.34
N THR A 154 0.34 10.17 -15.84
CA THR A 154 0.89 11.45 -16.28
C THR A 154 0.67 12.56 -15.25
N MET A 155 1.36 13.69 -15.40
CA MET A 155 1.08 14.89 -14.62
C MET A 155 -0.36 15.42 -14.80
N VAL A 156 -1.00 15.14 -15.93
CA VAL A 156 -2.41 15.48 -16.15
C VAL A 156 -3.31 14.66 -15.24
N ASP A 157 -2.99 13.37 -15.04
CA ASP A 157 -3.70 12.49 -14.11
C ASP A 157 -3.51 12.95 -12.67
N ALA A 158 -2.28 13.32 -12.32
CA ALA A 158 -1.96 13.89 -11.00
C ALA A 158 -2.73 15.20 -10.75
N ALA A 159 -2.90 16.05 -11.78
CA ALA A 159 -3.69 17.28 -11.67
C ALA A 159 -5.19 16.97 -11.51
N ARG A 160 -5.74 16.06 -12.30
CA ARG A 160 -7.14 15.60 -12.19
C ARG A 160 -7.44 15.02 -10.80
N ALA A 161 -6.49 14.29 -10.23
CA ALA A 161 -6.61 13.71 -8.89
C ALA A 161 -6.32 14.69 -7.75
N GLY A 162 -5.98 15.96 -8.03
CA GLY A 162 -5.63 16.95 -7.00
C GLY A 162 -4.31 16.63 -6.26
N LEU A 163 -3.41 15.89 -6.90
CA LEU A 163 -2.13 15.43 -6.37
C LEU A 163 -0.94 16.25 -6.87
N ALA A 164 -1.09 17.03 -7.94
CA ALA A 164 0.01 17.75 -8.60
C ALA A 164 0.82 18.71 -7.70
N LYS A 165 0.25 19.16 -6.56
CA LYS A 165 0.91 20.09 -5.61
C LYS A 165 1.24 19.43 -4.26
N LYS A 166 1.08 18.12 -4.13
CA LYS A 166 1.28 17.39 -2.87
C LYS A 166 2.59 16.61 -2.92
N ASN A 167 3.26 16.50 -1.77
CA ASN A 167 4.56 15.82 -1.61
C ASN A 167 4.50 14.29 -1.85
N ASN A 168 3.34 13.71 -2.08
CA ASN A 168 3.18 12.29 -2.42
C ASN A 168 3.44 12.00 -3.90
N TRP A 169 3.57 13.03 -4.75
CA TRP A 169 4.23 12.91 -6.05
C TRP A 169 5.73 13.16 -5.86
N VAL A 170 6.47 12.14 -5.42
CA VAL A 170 7.91 12.23 -5.21
C VAL A 170 8.62 11.83 -6.51
N TRP A 171 9.38 12.76 -7.08
CA TRP A 171 10.29 12.58 -8.22
C TRP A 171 11.37 11.53 -7.94
#